data_AF-A0A7S0XRZ5-F1
#
_entry.id   AF-A0A7S0XRZ5-F1
#
_cell.length_a   1.000
_cell.length_b   1.000
_cell.length_c   1.000
_cell.angle_alpha   90.00
_cell.angle_beta   90.00
_cell.angle_gamma   90.00
#
_symmetry.space_group_name_H-M   'P 1'
#
loop_
_entity.id
_entity.type
_entity.pdbx_description
1 polymer ?
#
loop_
_entity_poly.entity_id
_entity_poly.type
_entity_poly.pdbx_seq_one_letter_code
_entity_poly.pdbx_strand_id
1 'polypeptide(L)'
;DATAGEAQTVKHPGVLAAPLELGEKQALRLSLGVSPFTPRQVAVRLTGPGGDAMFGFTQARGRKDGELTCVITNAEAGFRLGFNPGRYAVEVLVGDAILEQSVLWPAATADLSFEIPPRPRHGRGLPELEHAFAPPPKQ
;
A
#
# COMPACT_ATOMS: atom_id res chain seq x y z
N ASP A 1 -7.84 15.29 -8.31
CA ASP A 1 -9.13 14.60 -8.48
C ASP A 1 -8.92 13.16 -8.91
N ALA A 2 -8.98 12.23 -7.96
CA ALA A 2 -8.99 10.80 -8.27
C ALA A 2 -10.44 10.40 -8.55
N THR A 3 -10.73 9.98 -9.79
CA THR A 3 -12.05 9.47 -10.17
C THR A 3 -12.36 8.24 -9.32
N ALA A 4 -13.48 8.28 -8.59
CA ALA A 4 -13.89 7.15 -7.75
C ALA A 4 -14.23 5.95 -8.64
N GLY A 5 -13.48 4.85 -8.48
CA GLY A 5 -13.83 3.56 -9.08
C GLY A 5 -15.09 2.98 -8.43
N GLU A 6 -15.70 1.99 -9.08
CA GLU A 6 -16.85 1.27 -8.54
C GLU A 6 -16.45 0.48 -7.27
N ALA A 7 -17.19 0.68 -6.18
CA ALA A 7 -16.91 0.02 -4.92
C ALA A 7 -17.38 -1.45 -4.97
N GLN A 8 -16.45 -2.38 -4.72
CA GLN A 8 -16.76 -3.81 -4.62
C GLN A 8 -16.74 -4.25 -3.15
N THR A 9 -17.70 -5.10 -2.76
CA THR A 9 -17.83 -5.59 -1.38
C THR A 9 -17.70 -7.11 -1.35
N VAL A 10 -16.90 -7.62 -0.42
CA VAL A 10 -16.76 -9.04 -0.13
C VAL A 10 -16.79 -9.26 1.38
N LYS A 11 -17.34 -10.40 1.82
CA LYS A 11 -17.37 -10.80 3.23
C LYS A 11 -16.40 -11.94 3.45
N HIS A 12 -15.68 -11.93 4.57
CA HIS A 12 -14.85 -13.06 4.99
C HIS A 12 -15.71 -14.32 5.22
N PRO A 13 -15.29 -15.51 4.77
CA PRO A 13 -14.02 -15.86 4.10
C PRO A 13 -14.08 -15.87 2.55
N GLY A 14 -14.91 -15.03 1.92
CA GLY A 14 -15.04 -14.93 0.46
C GLY A 14 -13.91 -14.13 -0.21
N VAL A 15 -13.78 -14.23 -1.53
CA VAL A 15 -12.77 -13.52 -2.33
C VAL A 15 -13.47 -12.80 -3.48
N LEU A 16 -13.03 -11.58 -3.82
CA LEU A 16 -13.51 -10.91 -5.04
C LEU A 16 -13.14 -11.75 -6.27
N ALA A 17 -14.15 -12.03 -7.10
CA ALA A 17 -13.99 -12.89 -8.27
C ALA A 17 -13.22 -12.20 -9.41
N ALA A 18 -13.42 -10.89 -9.56
CA ALA A 18 -12.71 -10.08 -10.55
C ALA A 18 -11.51 -9.38 -9.91
N PRO A 19 -10.38 -9.26 -10.62
CA PRO A 19 -9.25 -8.45 -10.16
C PRO A 19 -9.64 -6.97 -10.09
N LEU A 20 -9.02 -6.26 -9.16
CA LEU A 20 -9.09 -4.81 -9.07
C LEU A 20 -8.06 -4.21 -10.02
N GLU A 21 -8.51 -3.37 -10.96
CA GLU A 21 -7.60 -2.66 -11.85
C GLU A 21 -7.09 -1.38 -11.17
N LEU A 22 -5.77 -1.25 -11.03
CA LEU A 22 -5.12 -0.03 -10.57
C LEU A 22 -4.26 0.57 -11.67
N GLY A 23 -4.85 1.56 -12.34
CA GLY A 23 -4.17 2.43 -13.29
C GLY A 23 -3.17 3.37 -12.60
N GLU A 24 -2.29 3.96 -13.42
CA GLU A 24 -1.13 4.76 -12.99
C GLU A 24 -1.44 5.83 -11.92
N LYS A 25 -2.60 6.48 -11.98
CA LYS A 25 -3.02 7.58 -11.09
C LYS A 25 -4.09 7.19 -10.06
N GLN A 26 -4.37 5.91 -9.90
CA GLN A 26 -5.39 5.41 -8.98
C GLN A 26 -4.79 5.08 -7.60
N ALA A 27 -5.67 4.94 -6.61
CA ALA A 27 -5.31 4.47 -5.29
C ALA A 27 -6.28 3.37 -4.88
N LEU A 28 -5.74 2.33 -4.24
CA LEU A 28 -6.54 1.26 -3.67
C LEU A 28 -7.05 1.73 -2.32
N ARG A 29 -8.36 1.85 -2.17
CA ARG A 29 -9.00 2.16 -0.89
C ARG A 29 -9.76 0.94 -0.39
N LEU A 30 -9.38 0.43 0.77
CA LEU A 30 -10.10 -0.61 1.48
C LEU A 30 -10.78 0.00 2.70
N SER A 31 -12.08 -0.23 2.84
CA SER A 31 -12.83 0.00 4.07
C SER A 31 -13.22 -1.35 4.66
N LEU A 32 -12.85 -1.59 5.91
CA LEU A 32 -13.13 -2.82 6.63
C LEU A 32 -14.12 -2.53 7.76
N GLY A 33 -15.23 -3.27 7.78
CA GLY A 33 -16.14 -3.30 8.91
C GLY A 33 -15.74 -4.41 9.88
N VAL A 34 -15.26 -4.03 11.07
CA VAL A 34 -14.88 -4.91 12.17
C VAL A 34 -15.83 -4.64 13.34
N SER A 35 -16.96 -5.34 13.36
CA SER A 35 -18.00 -5.21 14.39
C SER A 35 -18.27 -6.60 14.99
N PRO A 36 -18.46 -6.73 16.32
CA PRO A 36 -18.62 -5.68 17.32
C PRO A 36 -17.32 -5.15 17.95
N PHE A 37 -16.14 -5.58 17.50
CA PHE A 37 -14.85 -5.23 18.10
C PHE A 37 -13.88 -4.65 17.07
N THR A 38 -13.10 -3.63 17.48
CA THR A 38 -12.04 -3.00 16.67
C THR A 38 -10.67 -3.60 17.04
N PRO A 39 -10.04 -4.41 16.17
CA PRO A 39 -8.73 -5.02 16.42
C PRO A 39 -7.62 -3.97 16.51
N ARG A 40 -6.63 -4.24 17.38
CA ARG A 40 -5.41 -3.44 17.55
C ARG A 40 -4.57 -3.41 16.30
N GLN A 41 -4.53 -4.50 15.54
CA GLN A 41 -3.73 -4.60 14.33
C GLN A 41 -4.60 -5.03 13.16
N VAL A 42 -4.73 -4.12 12.19
CA VAL A 42 -5.25 -4.45 10.87
C VAL A 42 -4.32 -3.88 9.81
N ALA A 43 -3.88 -4.75 8.91
CA ALA A 43 -2.98 -4.40 7.83
C ALA A 43 -3.49 -5.01 6.51
N VAL A 44 -3.14 -4.36 5.42
CA VAL A 44 -3.35 -4.85 4.07
C VAL A 44 -1.97 -5.18 3.50
N ARG A 45 -1.78 -6.42 3.09
CA ARG A 45 -0.56 -6.87 2.42
C ARG A 45 -0.84 -6.98 0.92
N LEU A 46 0.04 -6.39 0.12
CA LEU A 46 0.12 -6.64 -1.31
C LEU A 46 1.32 -7.54 -1.57
N THR A 47 1.12 -8.68 -2.21
CA THR A 47 2.19 -9.63 -2.55
C THR A 47 2.24 -9.86 -4.05
N GLY A 48 3.41 -9.56 -4.63
CA GLY A 48 3.65 -9.65 -6.07
C GLY A 48 4.15 -11.02 -6.53
N PRO A 49 4.22 -11.24 -7.85
CA PRO A 49 4.64 -12.50 -8.44
C PRO A 49 6.12 -12.84 -8.19
N GLY A 50 6.94 -11.83 -7.89
CA GLY A 50 8.35 -12.00 -7.51
C GLY A 50 8.59 -12.36 -6.04
N GLY A 51 7.53 -12.47 -5.22
CA GLY A 51 7.63 -12.66 -3.77
C GLY A 51 7.80 -11.36 -2.99
N ASP A 52 7.92 -10.21 -3.67
CA ASP A 52 7.92 -8.89 -3.06
C ASP A 52 6.61 -8.62 -2.33
N ALA A 53 6.68 -8.01 -1.16
CA ALA A 53 5.50 -7.67 -0.38
C ALA A 53 5.61 -6.26 0.20
N MET A 54 4.48 -5.57 0.23
CA MET A 54 4.32 -4.32 0.97
C MET A 54 3.12 -4.38 1.91
N PHE A 55 3.19 -3.59 2.97
CA PHE A 55 2.13 -3.45 3.95
C PHE A 55 1.60 -2.02 3.97
N GLY A 56 0.29 -1.88 3.82
CA GLY A 56 -0.47 -0.68 4.17
C GLY A 56 -1.16 -0.89 5.52
N PHE A 57 -1.07 0.08 6.41
CA PHE A 57 -1.74 0.00 7.71
C PHE A 57 -3.07 0.73 7.67
N THR A 58 -4.11 0.16 8.28
CA THR A 58 -5.39 0.84 8.38
C THR A 58 -5.35 1.94 9.44
N GLN A 59 -6.08 3.02 9.21
CA GLN A 59 -6.39 4.03 10.21
C GLN A 59 -7.87 3.95 10.56
N ALA A 60 -8.20 4.10 11.85
CA ALA A 60 -9.57 4.25 12.29
C ALA A 60 -10.17 5.54 11.73
N ARG A 61 -11.32 5.47 11.06
CA ARG A 61 -11.92 6.64 10.42
C ARG A 61 -13.28 6.97 11.04
N GLY A 62 -13.34 8.06 11.80
CA GLY A 62 -14.59 8.66 12.28
C GLY A 62 -15.30 7.88 13.40
N ARG A 63 -16.48 8.39 13.81
CA ARG A 63 -17.29 7.93 14.97
C ARG A 63 -18.14 6.67 14.71
N LYS A 64 -18.08 6.05 13.53
CA LYS A 64 -18.78 4.78 13.31
C LYS A 64 -17.90 3.64 13.81
N ASP A 65 -18.33 3.02 14.90
CA ASP A 65 -17.62 1.93 15.54
C ASP A 65 -17.24 0.84 14.51
N GLY A 66 -15.95 0.57 14.41
CA GLY A 66 -15.44 -0.55 13.63
C GLY A 66 -15.19 -0.31 12.13
N GLU A 67 -15.25 0.93 11.60
CA GLU A 67 -14.76 1.17 10.22
C GLU A 67 -13.26 1.53 10.22
N LEU A 68 -12.45 0.66 9.62
CA LEU A 68 -11.02 0.86 9.41
C LEU A 68 -10.77 1.12 7.92
N THR A 69 -9.98 2.15 7.58
CA THR A 69 -9.64 2.46 6.18
C THR A 69 -8.15 2.33 5.93
N CYS A 70 -7.77 1.66 4.85
CA CYS A 70 -6.42 1.69 4.29
C CYS A 70 -6.47 2.31 2.90
N VAL A 71 -5.54 3.22 2.60
CA VAL A 71 -5.37 3.80 1.26
C VAL A 71 -3.94 3.53 0.83
N ILE A 72 -3.77 2.78 -0.26
CA ILE A 72 -2.47 2.52 -0.89
C ILE A 72 -2.47 3.26 -2.21
N THR A 73 -1.62 4.28 -2.35
CA THR A 73 -1.47 4.98 -3.62
C THR A 73 -0.58 4.17 -4.56
N ASN A 74 -0.84 4.26 -5.86
CA ASN A 74 -0.02 3.55 -6.84
C ASN A 74 1.45 4.01 -6.84
N ALA A 75 1.71 5.29 -6.53
CA ALA A 75 3.07 5.82 -6.37
C ALA A 75 3.80 5.22 -5.15
N GLU A 76 3.12 5.10 -4.00
CA GLU A 76 3.68 4.44 -2.82
C GLU A 76 3.94 2.96 -3.10
N ALA A 77 2.99 2.28 -3.76
CA ALA A 77 3.14 0.90 -4.15
C ALA A 77 4.33 0.71 -5.09
N GLY A 78 4.45 1.56 -6.12
CA GLY A 78 5.59 1.55 -7.04
C GLY A 78 6.92 1.73 -6.32
N PHE A 79 7.02 2.70 -5.40
CA PHE A 79 8.25 2.92 -4.64
C PHE A 79 8.65 1.72 -3.77
N ARG A 80 7.69 1.08 -3.09
CA ARG A 80 7.98 -0.05 -2.19
C ARG A 80 8.15 -1.39 -2.91
N LEU A 81 7.52 -1.55 -4.05
CA LEU A 81 7.53 -2.79 -4.86
C LEU A 81 8.48 -2.69 -6.07
N GLY A 82 9.34 -1.65 -6.11
CA GLY A 82 10.33 -1.48 -7.17
C GLY A 82 9.75 -1.23 -8.56
N PHE A 83 8.53 -0.69 -8.64
CA PHE A 83 7.80 -0.41 -9.89
C PHE A 83 7.61 -1.67 -10.76
N ASN A 84 7.44 -2.85 -10.15
CA ASN A 84 7.28 -4.11 -10.86
C ASN A 84 5.79 -4.36 -11.22
N PRO A 85 5.34 -4.12 -12.46
CA PRO A 85 3.94 -4.27 -12.82
C PRO A 85 3.50 -5.74 -12.79
N GLY A 86 2.23 -5.99 -12.54
CA GLY A 86 1.68 -7.33 -12.58
C GLY A 86 0.50 -7.54 -11.65
N ARG A 87 0.15 -8.81 -11.44
CA ARG A 87 -0.96 -9.21 -10.57
C ARG A 87 -0.47 -9.46 -9.15
N TYR A 88 -1.07 -8.75 -8.21
CA TYR A 88 -0.77 -8.83 -6.79
C TYR A 88 -1.92 -9.47 -6.02
N ALA A 89 -1.60 -10.29 -5.02
CA ALA A 89 -2.58 -10.72 -4.03
C ALA A 89 -2.85 -9.57 -3.05
N VAL A 90 -4.12 -9.32 -2.74
CA VAL A 90 -4.55 -8.36 -1.72
C VAL A 90 -5.04 -9.13 -0.52
N GLU A 91 -4.26 -9.10 0.55
CA GLU A 91 -4.54 -9.86 1.76
C GLU A 91 -4.84 -8.92 2.93
N VAL A 92 -5.88 -9.24 3.67
CA VAL A 92 -6.25 -8.58 4.92
C VAL A 92 -5.70 -9.39 6.07
N LEU A 93 -4.90 -8.73 6.90
CA LEU A 93 -4.34 -9.26 8.13
C LEU A 93 -5.07 -8.61 9.31
N VAL A 94 -5.64 -9.43 10.19
CA VAL A 94 -6.26 -8.97 11.44
C VAL A 94 -5.62 -9.71 12.60
N GLY A 95 -5.10 -8.94 13.56
CA GLY A 95 -4.47 -9.45 14.77
C GLY A 95 -4.88 -8.66 15.99
N ASP A 96 -5.06 -9.36 17.11
CA ASP A 96 -5.22 -8.77 18.43
C ASP A 96 -4.80 -9.80 19.49
N ALA A 97 -4.40 -9.33 20.67
CA ALA A 97 -4.12 -10.19 21.82
C ALA A 97 -5.37 -10.90 22.36
N ILE A 98 -6.57 -10.37 22.09
CA ILE A 98 -7.84 -10.99 22.49
C ILE A 98 -8.37 -12.01 21.48
N LEU A 99 -7.77 -12.08 20.29
CA LEU A 99 -8.18 -13.07 19.29
C LEU A 99 -7.50 -14.40 19.58
N GLU A 100 -8.26 -15.49 19.56
CA GLU A 100 -7.71 -16.85 19.68
C GLU A 100 -6.78 -17.19 18.52
N GLN A 101 -7.08 -16.65 17.33
CA GLN A 101 -6.29 -16.83 16.11
C GLN A 101 -6.30 -15.55 15.28
N SER A 102 -5.13 -15.20 14.73
CA SER A 102 -5.01 -14.13 13.74
C SER A 102 -5.69 -14.54 12.43
N VAL A 103 -6.31 -13.57 11.75
CA VAL A 103 -6.91 -13.79 10.44
C VAL A 103 -5.94 -13.34 9.35
N LEU A 104 -5.60 -14.26 8.44
CA LEU A 104 -4.97 -13.96 7.16
C LEU A 104 -5.98 -14.30 6.07
N TRP A 105 -6.48 -13.27 5.37
CA TRP A 105 -7.57 -13.40 4.42
C TRP A 105 -7.18 -12.88 3.04
N PRO A 106 -7.05 -13.74 2.01
CA PRO A 106 -6.86 -13.31 0.63
C PRO A 106 -8.18 -12.75 0.07
N ALA A 107 -8.39 -11.44 0.22
CA ALA A 107 -9.69 -10.82 -0.07
C ALA A 107 -9.89 -10.51 -1.56
N ALA A 108 -8.82 -10.26 -2.31
CA ALA A 108 -8.87 -9.93 -3.73
C ALA A 108 -7.53 -10.16 -4.44
N THR A 109 -7.52 -9.94 -5.75
CA THR A 109 -6.29 -9.68 -6.52
C THR A 109 -6.37 -8.29 -7.12
N ALA A 110 -5.22 -7.67 -7.37
CA ALA A 110 -5.12 -6.36 -8.00
C ALA A 110 -4.09 -6.39 -9.13
N ASP A 111 -4.48 -5.92 -10.30
CA ASP A 111 -3.60 -5.70 -11.43
C ASP A 111 -3.03 -4.28 -11.33
N LEU A 112 -1.73 -4.19 -11.01
CA LEU A 112 -1.02 -2.95 -10.77
C LEU A 112 -0.17 -2.57 -11.99
N SER A 113 -0.40 -1.35 -12.48
CA SER A 113 0.39 -0.73 -13.55
C SER A 113 1.06 0.52 -13.02
N PHE A 114 2.38 0.65 -13.21
CA PHE A 114 3.15 1.76 -12.65
C PHE A 114 3.70 2.66 -13.76
N GLU A 115 3.60 3.97 -13.56
CA GLU A 115 4.40 4.92 -14.32
C GLU A 115 5.84 4.84 -13.80
N ILE A 116 6.76 4.31 -14.62
CA ILE A 116 8.17 4.20 -14.23
C ILE A 116 8.75 5.62 -14.15
N PRO A 117 9.25 6.07 -12.99
CA PRO A 117 9.86 7.38 -12.90
C PRO A 117 11.05 7.44 -13.86
N PRO A 118 11.28 8.56 -14.56
CA PRO A 118 12.40 8.68 -15.46
C PRO A 118 13.68 8.37 -14.68
N ARG A 119 14.44 7.37 -15.13
CA ARG A 119 15.77 7.08 -14.54
C ARG A 119 16.55 8.39 -14.54
N PRO A 120 17.20 8.78 -13.42
CA PRO A 120 18.14 9.89 -13.48
C PRO A 120 19.11 9.58 -14.61
N ARG A 121 19.17 10.47 -15.60
CA ARG A 121 20.19 10.39 -16.64
C ARG A 121 21.52 10.61 -15.93
N HIS A 122 22.13 9.55 -15.44
CA HIS A 122 23.55 9.55 -15.15
C HIS A 122 24.23 9.70 -16.51
N GLY A 123 24.45 10.95 -16.92
CA GLY A 123 25.58 11.23 -17.80
C GLY A 123 26.80 10.55 -17.18
N ARG A 124 27.65 9.93 -18.00
CA ARG A 124 28.90 9.34 -17.55
C ARG A 124 29.65 10.36 -16.68
N GLY A 125 29.72 10.10 -15.37
CA GLY A 125 30.29 11.01 -14.38
C GLY A 125 29.31 11.23 -13.22
N LEU A 126 29.58 10.61 -12.07
CA LEU A 126 29.01 11.08 -10.82
C LEU A 126 29.46 12.54 -10.62
N PRO A 127 28.56 13.47 -10.22
CA PRO A 127 29.00 14.82 -9.90
C PRO A 127 30.00 14.76 -8.75
N GLU A 128 31.09 15.52 -8.87
CA GLU A 128 32.04 15.69 -7.78
C GLU A 128 31.31 16.38 -6.60
N LEU A 129 31.35 15.76 -5.43
CA LEU A 129 30.77 16.30 -4.21
C LEU A 129 31.86 17.05 -3.45
N GLU A 130 31.79 18.38 -3.44
CA GLU A 130 32.67 19.20 -2.63
C GLU A 130 32.07 19.45 -1.23
N HIS A 131 32.85 19.19 -0.18
CA HIS A 131 32.46 19.52 1.19
C HIS A 131 32.86 20.97 1.50
N ALA A 132 31.86 21.85 1.69
CA ALA A 132 32.11 23.23 2.11
C ALA A 132 32.37 23.27 3.63
N PHE A 133 33.65 23.42 4.01
CA PHE A 133 34.02 23.71 5.40
C PHE A 133 33.66 25.16 5.76
N ALA A 134 33.34 25.40 7.03
CA ALA A 134 33.13 26.75 7.54
C ALA A 134 34.41 27.60 7.38
N PRO A 135 34.30 28.88 6.97
CA PRO A 135 35.45 29.76 6.86
C PRO A 135 36.09 29.99 8.24
N PRO A 136 37.42 30.14 8.33
CA PRO A 136 38.09 30.43 9.59
C PRO A 136 37.62 31.78 10.15
N PRO A 137 37.67 31.98 11.49
CA PRO A 137 37.34 33.24 12.12
C PRO A 137 38.28 34.36 11.61
N LYS A 138 37.73 35.56 11.43
CA LYS A 138 38.51 36.74 11.00
C LYS A 138 39.51 37.12 12.10
N GLN A 139 40.75 37.41 11.71
CA GLN A 139 41.77 38.03 12.56
C GLN A 139 41.51 39.52 12.76
#